data_AF-X1MVK0-F1
#
_entry.id   AF-X1MVK0-F1
#
_cell.length_a   1.000
_cell.length_b   1.000
_cell.length_c   1.000
_cell.angle_alpha   90.00
_cell.angle_beta   90.00
_cell.angle_gamma   90.00
#
_symmetry.space_group_name_H-M   'P 1'
#
loop_
_entity.id
_entity.type
_entity.pdbx_description
1 polymer ?
#
loop_
_entity_poly.entity_id
_entity_poly.type
_entity_poly.pdbx_seq_one_letter_code
_entity_poly.pdbx_strand_id
1 'polypeptide(L)'
;QLVLKVNWGNLPLGVLLLVVSYVLSVTGLGTLLSVVVRTSAQAGAFAVLISMVTSMLGGAWWPIEIVPKFMQTIARYTPQYWAINGFNKIITRGFGITEILPNFYVLLAMSGISLLLAIRFFKFE
;
A
#
# COMPACT_ATOMS: atom_id res chain seq x y z
N GLN A 1 17.53 -8.21 -9.59
CA GLN A 1 18.76 -8.73 -8.98
C GLN A 1 20.04 -8.19 -9.67
N LEU A 2 19.94 -7.16 -10.53
CA LEU A 2 20.88 -6.93 -11.65
C LEU A 2 21.90 -5.78 -11.50
N VAL A 3 21.64 -4.72 -10.73
CA VAL A 3 22.64 -3.64 -10.51
C VAL A 3 23.17 -3.67 -9.07
N LEU A 4 22.26 -3.71 -8.10
CA LEU A 4 22.60 -3.76 -6.67
C LEU A 4 22.74 -5.18 -6.11
N LYS A 5 22.66 -6.22 -6.97
CA LYS A 5 22.68 -7.66 -6.58
C LYS A 5 21.69 -8.07 -5.48
N VAL A 6 20.64 -7.28 -5.25
CA VAL A 6 19.59 -7.57 -4.25
C VAL A 6 18.73 -8.75 -4.71
N ASN A 7 18.45 -9.67 -3.78
CA ASN A 7 17.55 -10.80 -3.99
C ASN A 7 16.08 -10.32 -3.90
N TRP A 8 15.38 -10.33 -5.03
CA TRP A 8 13.97 -9.94 -5.14
C TRP A 8 13.03 -11.15 -5.22
N GLY A 9 13.50 -12.33 -4.80
CA GLY A 9 12.85 -13.60 -5.05
C GLY A 9 12.96 -14.06 -6.51
N ASN A 10 12.23 -15.12 -6.83
CA ASN A 10 12.27 -15.79 -8.14
C ASN A 10 11.36 -15.13 -9.19
N LEU A 11 10.58 -14.11 -8.81
CA LEU A 11 9.52 -13.50 -9.62
C LEU A 11 9.65 -11.97 -9.69
N PRO A 12 10.63 -11.44 -10.45
CA PRO A 12 10.85 -9.99 -10.56
C PRO A 12 9.64 -9.25 -11.15
N LEU A 13 8.88 -9.88 -12.05
CA LEU A 13 7.64 -9.31 -12.58
C LEU A 13 6.55 -9.21 -11.51
N GLY A 14 6.48 -10.18 -10.59
CA GLY A 14 5.54 -10.13 -9.46
C GLY A 14 5.85 -8.97 -8.50
N VAL A 15 7.14 -8.71 -8.26
CA VAL A 15 7.59 -7.55 -7.49
C VAL A 15 7.19 -6.25 -8.17
N LEU A 16 7.44 -6.13 -9.49
CA LEU A 16 7.07 -4.95 -10.26
C LEU A 16 5.55 -4.69 -10.20
N LEU A 17 4.76 -5.74 -10.39
CA LEU A 17 3.30 -5.67 -10.33
C LEU A 17 2.81 -5.18 -8.95
N LEU A 18 3.41 -5.69 -7.88
CA LEU A 18 3.10 -5.30 -6.51
C LEU A 18 3.47 -3.83 -6.23
N VAL A 19 4.64 -3.38 -6.71
CA VAL A 19 5.08 -1.99 -6.56
C VAL A 19 4.14 -1.05 -7.30
N VAL A 20 3.81 -1.35 -8.56
CA VAL A 20 2.90 -0.51 -9.37
C VAL A 20 1.53 -0.42 -8.72
N SER A 21 0.95 -1.55 -8.28
CA SER A 21 -0.35 -1.55 -7.61
C SER A 21 -0.33 -0.80 -6.27
N TYR A 22 0.74 -0.92 -5.49
CA TYR A 22 0.93 -0.15 -4.25
C TYR A 22 1.02 1.35 -4.53
N VAL A 23 1.83 1.78 -5.51
CA VAL A 23 1.97 3.18 -5.91
C VAL A 23 0.64 3.75 -6.38
N LEU A 24 -0.13 3.00 -7.17
CA LEU A 24 -1.47 3.41 -7.59
C LEU A 24 -2.40 3.57 -6.38
N SER A 25 -2.39 2.64 -5.43
CA SER A 25 -3.21 2.73 -4.22
C SER A 25 -2.88 3.94 -3.37
N VAL A 26 -1.60 4.22 -3.14
CA VAL A 26 -1.18 5.37 -2.32
C VAL A 26 -1.42 6.68 -3.05
N THR A 27 -1.20 6.72 -4.36
CA THR A 27 -1.57 7.87 -5.19
C THR A 27 -3.06 8.15 -5.11
N GLY A 28 -3.92 7.13 -5.23
CA GLY A 28 -5.38 7.28 -5.10
C GLY A 28 -5.80 7.84 -3.75
N LEU A 29 -5.21 7.35 -2.65
CA LEU A 29 -5.44 7.89 -1.31
C LEU A 29 -4.94 9.33 -1.15
N GLY A 30 -3.78 9.66 -1.73
CA GLY A 30 -3.24 11.02 -1.74
C GLY A 30 -4.14 12.00 -2.50
N THR A 31 -4.67 11.57 -3.65
CA THR A 31 -5.66 12.34 -4.41
C THR A 31 -6.97 12.51 -3.64
N LEU A 32 -7.44 11.47 -2.94
CA LEU A 32 -8.62 11.62 -2.07
C LEU A 32 -8.37 12.63 -0.94
N LEU A 33 -7.19 12.59 -0.33
CA LEU A 33 -6.80 13.53 0.71
C LEU A 33 -6.74 14.98 0.18
N SER A 34 -6.28 15.19 -1.07
CA SER A 34 -6.15 16.53 -1.65
C SER A 34 -7.49 17.26 -1.78
N VAL A 35 -8.60 16.52 -1.91
CA VAL A 35 -9.96 17.08 -2.00
C VAL A 35 -10.50 17.53 -0.63
N VAL A 36 -9.95 16.99 0.46
CA VAL A 36 -10.43 17.27 1.84
C VAL A 36 -9.62 18.38 2.51
N VAL A 37 -8.34 18.48 2.21
CA VAL A 37 -7.43 19.48 2.79
C VAL A 37 -7.63 20.85 2.17
N ARG A 38 -7.45 21.90 2.98
CA ARG A 38 -7.67 23.29 2.57
C ARG A 38 -6.40 24.02 2.18
N THR A 39 -5.24 23.53 2.60
CA THR A 39 -3.94 24.16 2.35
C THR A 39 -2.87 23.13 2.01
N SER A 40 -1.85 23.56 1.25
CA SER A 40 -0.70 22.71 0.92
C SER A 40 0.09 22.27 2.15
N ALA A 41 0.17 23.13 3.18
CA ALA A 41 0.79 22.78 4.46
C ALA A 41 0.02 21.65 5.17
N GLN A 42 -1.31 21.71 5.16
CA GLN A 42 -2.16 20.67 5.74
C GLN A 42 -2.04 19.36 4.96
N ALA A 43 -1.96 19.41 3.63
CA ALA A 43 -1.73 18.24 2.78
C ALA A 43 -0.42 17.52 3.15
N GLY A 44 0.67 18.29 3.27
CA GLY A 44 1.98 17.75 3.66
C GLY A 44 1.97 17.13 5.06
N ALA A 45 1.39 17.81 6.04
CA ALA A 45 1.29 17.31 7.41
C ALA A 45 0.50 15.99 7.49
N PHE A 46 -0.66 15.93 6.84
CA PHE A 46 -1.46 14.71 6.81
C PHE A 46 -0.78 13.57 6.05
N ALA A 47 -0.10 13.86 4.93
CA ALA A 47 0.64 12.83 4.20
C ALA A 47 1.70 12.17 5.09
N VAL A 48 2.46 12.96 5.84
CA VAL A 48 3.47 12.45 6.79
C VAL A 48 2.80 11.65 7.91
N LEU A 49 1.78 12.21 8.58
CA LEU A 49 1.11 11.54 9.69
C LEU A 49 0.45 10.22 9.27
N ILE A 50 -0.30 10.23 8.16
CA ILE A 50 -0.98 9.05 7.63
C ILE A 50 0.06 8.00 7.22
N SER A 51 1.12 8.40 6.50
CA SER A 51 2.15 7.45 6.07
C SER A 51 2.87 6.80 7.25
N MET A 52 3.21 7.55 8.30
CA MET A 52 3.82 6.97 9.50
C MET A 52 2.88 6.01 10.22
N VAL A 53 1.64 6.43 10.51
CA VAL A 53 0.67 5.60 11.23
C VAL A 53 0.36 4.32 10.47
N THR A 54 0.12 4.43 9.16
CA THR A 54 -0.18 3.26 8.32
C THR A 54 1.02 2.35 8.08
N SER A 55 2.25 2.87 8.11
CA SER A 55 3.48 2.05 8.05
C SER A 55 3.70 1.26 9.34
N MET A 56 3.48 1.89 10.50
CA MET A 56 3.50 1.20 11.79
C MET A 56 2.44 0.09 11.84
N LEU A 57 1.20 0.42 11.49
CA LEU A 57 0.09 -0.54 11.52
C LEU A 57 0.21 -1.62 10.44
N GLY A 58 0.70 -1.28 9.25
CA GLY A 58 0.81 -2.17 8.10
C GLY A 58 1.97 -3.16 8.16
N GLY A 59 2.75 -3.16 9.25
CA GLY A 59 3.85 -4.09 9.43
C GLY A 59 5.11 -3.75 8.62
N ALA A 60 5.27 -2.49 8.22
CA ALA A 60 6.48 -2.04 7.52
C ALA A 60 7.66 -1.82 8.48
N TRP A 61 7.37 -1.53 9.77
CA TRP A 61 8.40 -1.31 10.80
C TRP A 61 8.69 -2.56 11.63
N TRP A 62 7.69 -3.40 11.83
CA TRP A 62 7.79 -4.67 12.55
C TRP A 62 6.92 -5.72 11.87
N PRO A 63 7.23 -7.02 12.03
CA PRO A 63 6.38 -8.09 11.52
C PRO A 63 4.95 -7.94 12.07
N ILE A 64 3.94 -8.06 11.23
CA ILE A 64 2.54 -7.89 11.68
C ILE A 64 2.10 -9.03 12.60
N GLU A 65 2.82 -10.15 12.58
CA GLU A 65 2.52 -11.34 13.37
C GLU A 65 2.74 -11.15 14.87
N ILE A 66 3.59 -10.19 15.29
CA ILE A 66 3.92 -9.98 16.72
C ILE A 66 2.93 -9.05 17.44
N VAL A 67 2.09 -8.31 16.70
CA VAL A 67 1.11 -7.39 17.30
C VAL A 67 -0.23 -8.09 17.60
N PRO A 68 -1.05 -7.57 18.55
CA PRO A 68 -2.36 -8.15 18.88
C PRO A 68 -3.29 -8.31 17.67
N LYS A 69 -4.16 -9.34 17.70
CA LYS A 69 -5.10 -9.68 16.60
C LYS A 69 -5.98 -8.51 16.13
N PHE A 70 -6.35 -7.62 17.06
CA PHE A 70 -7.11 -6.41 16.75
C PHE A 70 -6.32 -5.48 15.81
N MET A 71 -5.05 -5.23 16.11
CA MET A 71 -4.17 -4.41 15.27
C MET A 71 -3.92 -5.07 13.91
N GLN A 72 -3.73 -6.39 13.87
CA GLN A 72 -3.61 -7.14 12.61
C GLN A 72 -4.86 -6.99 11.73
N THR A 73 -6.04 -6.86 12.35
CA THR A 73 -7.29 -6.66 11.63
C THR A 73 -7.39 -5.25 11.06
N ILE A 74 -6.99 -4.23 11.82
CA ILE A 74 -6.90 -2.85 11.32
C ILE A 74 -5.88 -2.74 10.19
N ALA A 75 -4.75 -3.42 10.31
CA ALA A 75 -3.69 -3.40 9.31
C ALA A 75 -4.19 -3.80 7.91
N ARG A 76 -5.13 -4.75 7.81
CA ARG A 76 -5.70 -5.20 6.53
C ARG A 76 -6.45 -4.09 5.75
N TYR A 77 -6.74 -2.96 6.39
CA TYR A 77 -7.34 -1.79 5.72
C TYR A 77 -6.30 -0.80 5.19
N THR A 78 -4.99 -1.04 5.39
CA THR A 78 -3.92 -0.18 4.88
C THR A 78 -3.25 -0.80 3.66
N PRO A 79 -2.82 0.00 2.67
CA PRO A 79 -2.11 -0.53 1.50
C PRO A 79 -0.75 -1.12 1.89
N GLN A 80 -0.13 -0.63 2.97
CA GLN A 80 1.15 -1.11 3.48
C GLN A 80 1.09 -2.58 3.88
N TYR A 81 0.01 -3.03 4.53
CA TYR A 81 -0.15 -4.44 4.89
C TYR A 81 -0.09 -5.34 3.67
N TRP A 82 -0.84 -5.00 2.62
CA TRP A 82 -0.91 -5.81 1.40
C TRP A 82 0.40 -5.80 0.62
N ALA A 83 1.10 -4.66 0.61
CA ALA A 83 2.43 -4.55 0.01
C ALA A 83 3.46 -5.39 0.77
N ILE A 84 3.60 -5.22 2.09
CA ILE A 84 4.56 -5.99 2.91
C ILE A 84 4.23 -7.49 2.87
N ASN A 85 2.95 -7.86 2.92
CA ASN A 85 2.54 -9.25 2.76
C ASN A 85 2.97 -9.83 1.40
N GLY A 86 2.79 -9.08 0.32
CA GLY A 86 3.23 -9.49 -1.02
C GLY A 86 4.74 -9.63 -1.14
N PHE A 87 5.51 -8.68 -0.60
CA PHE A 87 6.97 -8.79 -0.57
C PHE A 87 7.44 -10.02 0.20
N ASN A 88 6.85 -10.29 1.38
CA ASN A 88 7.19 -11.47 2.16
C ASN A 88 6.87 -12.79 1.43
N LYS A 89 5.75 -12.84 0.68
CA LYS A 89 5.40 -14.01 -0.14
C LYS A 89 6.44 -14.26 -1.24
N ILE A 90 6.88 -13.23 -1.96
CA ILE A 90 7.80 -13.36 -3.09
C ILE A 90 9.24 -13.58 -2.62
N ILE A 91 9.72 -12.72 -1.72
CA ILE A 91 11.14 -12.61 -1.36
C ILE A 91 11.50 -13.64 -0.30
N THR A 92 10.69 -13.76 0.75
CA THR A 92 11.01 -14.63 1.90
C THR A 92 10.52 -16.06 1.70
N ARG A 93 9.30 -16.22 1.17
CA ARG A 93 8.66 -17.54 1.04
C ARG A 93 8.83 -18.19 -0.34
N GLY A 94 9.30 -17.44 -1.33
CA GLY A 94 9.51 -17.95 -2.69
C GLY A 94 8.23 -18.38 -3.41
N PHE A 95 7.08 -17.82 -3.03
CA PHE A 95 5.79 -18.16 -3.63
C PHE A 95 5.67 -17.65 -5.08
N GLY A 96 4.77 -18.32 -5.82
CA GLY A 96 4.43 -18.03 -7.21
C GLY A 96 3.64 -16.74 -7.41
N ILE A 97 3.32 -16.46 -8.67
CA ILE A 97 2.51 -15.29 -9.04
C ILE A 97 1.04 -15.45 -8.59
N THR A 98 0.54 -16.67 -8.53
CA THR A 98 -0.83 -17.01 -8.13
C THR A 98 -1.13 -16.60 -6.69
N GLU A 99 -0.15 -16.74 -5.80
CA GLU A 99 -0.29 -16.46 -4.37
C GLU A 99 -0.27 -14.96 -4.04
N ILE A 100 0.24 -14.13 -4.96
CA ILE A 100 0.30 -12.68 -4.81
C ILE A 100 -0.88 -11.96 -5.46
N LEU A 101 -1.62 -12.62 -6.35
CA LEU A 101 -2.80 -12.03 -7.02
C LEU A 101 -3.80 -11.40 -6.03
N PRO A 102 -4.12 -12.02 -4.87
CA PRO A 102 -5.00 -11.37 -3.90
C PRO A 102 -4.47 -10.02 -3.41
N ASN A 103 -3.16 -9.91 -3.18
CA ASN A 103 -2.55 -8.66 -2.71
C ASN A 103 -2.64 -7.58 -3.80
N PHE A 104 -2.37 -7.96 -5.05
CA PHE A 104 -2.51 -7.09 -6.21
C PHE A 104 -3.95 -6.58 -6.38
N TYR A 105 -4.94 -7.48 -6.35
CA TYR A 105 -6.34 -7.11 -6.53
C TYR A 105 -6.85 -6.21 -5.41
N VAL A 106 -6.44 -6.45 -4.16
CA VAL A 106 -6.85 -5.58 -3.05
C VAL A 106 -6.23 -4.19 -3.19
N LEU A 107 -4.95 -4.08 -3.55
CA LEU A 107 -4.31 -2.78 -3.80
C LEU A 107 -4.97 -2.02 -4.96
N LEU A 108 -5.32 -2.72 -6.04
CA LEU A 108 -6.07 -2.11 -7.14
C LEU A 108 -7.49 -1.69 -6.71
N ALA A 109 -8.17 -2.49 -5.90
CA ALA A 109 -9.47 -2.13 -5.37
C ALA A 109 -9.38 -0.87 -4.49
N MET A 110 -8.36 -0.78 -3.62
CA MET A 110 -8.11 0.41 -2.81
C MET A 110 -7.82 1.65 -3.67
N SER A 111 -7.03 1.50 -4.74
CA SER A 111 -6.80 2.55 -5.74
C SER A 111 -8.11 2.99 -6.40
N GLY A 112 -8.89 2.05 -6.93
CA GLY A 112 -10.16 2.33 -7.60
C GLY A 112 -11.15 3.02 -6.67
N ILE A 113 -11.32 2.51 -5.45
CA ILE A 113 -12.23 3.10 -4.44
C ILE A 113 -11.78 4.51 -4.09
N SER A 114 -10.50 4.73 -3.79
CA SER A 114 -10.01 6.06 -3.38
C SER A 114 -10.12 7.08 -4.52
N LEU A 115 -9.82 6.70 -5.76
CA LEU A 115 -10.00 7.56 -6.93
C LEU A 115 -11.48 7.85 -7.21
N LEU A 116 -12.36 6.85 -7.13
CA LEU A 116 -13.80 7.05 -7.30
C LEU A 116 -14.37 8.01 -6.24
N LEU A 117 -13.96 7.84 -4.99
CA LEU A 117 -14.34 8.76 -3.92
C LEU A 117 -13.77 10.17 -4.17
N ALA A 118 -12.52 10.27 -4.60
CA ALA A 118 -11.90 11.56 -4.90
C ALA A 118 -12.70 12.30 -5.98
N ILE A 119 -13.06 11.62 -7.08
CA ILE A 119 -13.89 12.18 -8.15
C ILE A 119 -15.27 12.62 -7.64
N ARG A 120 -15.89 11.84 -6.74
CA ARG A 120 -17.20 12.16 -6.17
C ARG A 120 -17.18 13.38 -5.25
N PHE A 121 -16.11 13.55 -4.49
CA PHE A 121 -15.95 14.70 -3.59
C PHE A 121 -15.36 15.93 -4.29
N PHE A 122 -14.80 15.75 -5.49
CA PHE A 122 -14.26 16.84 -6.29
C PHE A 122 -15.39 17.82 -6.62
N LYS A 123 -15.38 18.98 -5.95
CA LYS A 123 -16.30 20.07 -6.28
C LYS A 123 -15.83 20.70 -7.57
N PHE A 124 -16.63 20.55 -8.62
CA PHE A 124 -16.51 21.36 -9.82
C PHE A 124 -16.96 22.78 -9.46
N GLU A 125 -16.01 23.63 -9.11
CA GLU A 125 -16.17 25.08 -9.20
C GLU A 125 -15.96 25.54 -10.65
#